data_AF-A0A319AM29-F1
#
_entry.id   AF-A0A319AM29-F1
#
_cell.length_a   1.000
_cell.length_b   1.000
_cell.length_c   1.000
_cell.angle_alpha   90.00
_cell.angle_beta   90.00
_cell.angle_gamma   90.00
#
_symmetry.space_group_name_H-M   'P 1'
#
loop_
_entity.id
_entity.type
_entity.pdbx_description
1 polymer ?
#
loop_
_entity_poly.entity_id
_entity_poly.type
_entity_poly.pdbx_seq_one_letter_code
_entity_poly.pdbx_strand_id
1 'polypeptide(L)'
;MADLTPTLRNLLQSKPNAPRLSKGYFSTETADEFLKEAYRINTHITTLLAYLHRIRPAYLSINNHHQTHNKPPSPSPLPHPQPPNISSPSIPSPKELKETDQTAIDTSTSALLHQLSTAISTLSSAETLRQDTQAQLLHKKYHRGGYWTRWAAGDDPTENNAGKSDEQRAQEAAEENTKQVRGAVIWFLREHLQTAVAVQRGMVEKRVERVRERERSVLYLSQQAGARAEGKRSWDSTGTGMMLAPRETQGQKLQQTELDAIEAELTPEQLQLFAEENDHMVKYYEDTLSKVRNAEKSLLEISSLQQTLVAHLSTQEEYINQLVTDASNTQTNIGQGNKELKRASERRSTAQAVFWGTVGLCTWLVVWDLVF
;
A
#
# COMPACT_ATOMS: atom_id res chain seq x y z
N MET A 1 22.88 -27.12 -11.77
CA MET A 1 21.85 -27.75 -12.62
C MET A 1 21.98 -27.13 -14.01
N ALA A 2 22.16 -27.93 -15.05
CA ALA A 2 22.41 -27.42 -16.40
C ALA A 2 21.15 -26.77 -16.99
N ASP A 3 21.32 -25.64 -17.67
CA ASP A 3 20.23 -24.94 -18.34
C ASP A 3 19.80 -25.74 -19.59
N LEU A 4 18.70 -26.49 -19.47
CA LEU A 4 18.14 -27.38 -20.49
C LEU A 4 17.26 -26.64 -21.52
N THR A 5 17.07 -25.33 -21.33
CA THR A 5 16.27 -24.45 -22.18
C THR A 5 16.64 -24.51 -23.68
N PRO A 6 17.92 -24.49 -24.10
CA PRO A 6 18.27 -24.52 -25.52
C PRO A 6 17.97 -25.89 -26.17
N THR A 7 18.22 -26.99 -25.47
CA THR A 7 17.88 -28.35 -25.91
C THR A 7 16.37 -28.54 -26.09
N LEU A 8 15.57 -28.06 -25.14
CA LEU A 8 14.11 -28.10 -25.22
C LEU A 8 13.59 -27.25 -26.40
N ARG A 9 14.16 -26.06 -26.61
CA ARG A 9 13.79 -25.19 -27.74
C ARG A 9 14.04 -25.86 -29.09
N ASN A 10 15.18 -26.52 -29.26
CA ASN A 10 15.51 -27.25 -30.49
C ASN A 10 14.56 -28.43 -30.73
N LEU A 11 14.23 -29.19 -29.68
CA LEU A 11 13.28 -30.31 -29.77
C LEU A 11 11.84 -29.87 -30.07
N LEU A 12 11.44 -28.69 -29.59
CA LEU A 12 10.13 -28.10 -29.90
C LEU A 12 10.08 -27.57 -31.34
N GLN A 13 11.17 -26.97 -31.83
CA GLN A 13 11.27 -26.50 -33.22
C GLN A 13 11.30 -27.65 -34.24
N SER A 14 11.85 -28.81 -33.88
CA SER A 14 11.87 -29.99 -34.75
C SER A 14 10.50 -30.66 -34.93
N LYS A 15 9.49 -30.31 -34.12
CA LYS A 15 8.12 -30.85 -34.25
C LYS A 15 7.23 -29.86 -35.02
N PRO A 16 6.73 -30.21 -36.23
CA PRO A 16 5.94 -29.29 -37.07
C PRO A 16 4.58 -28.89 -36.47
N ASN A 17 4.08 -29.64 -35.48
CA ASN A 17 2.81 -29.38 -34.76
C ASN A 17 3.02 -29.07 -33.26
N ALA A 18 4.18 -28.56 -32.86
CA ALA A 18 4.35 -28.11 -31.48
C ALA A 18 3.40 -26.93 -31.20
N PRO A 19 2.58 -26.97 -30.13
CA PRO A 19 1.78 -25.83 -29.74
C PRO A 19 2.75 -24.67 -29.52
N ARG A 20 2.66 -23.65 -30.37
CA ARG A 20 3.45 -22.44 -30.23
C ARG A 20 3.09 -21.88 -28.85
N LEU A 21 4.09 -21.73 -27.96
CA LEU A 21 3.93 -20.97 -26.73
C LEU A 21 3.23 -19.68 -27.11
N SER A 22 2.03 -19.46 -26.56
CA SER A 22 1.24 -18.26 -26.80
C SER A 22 2.19 -17.08 -26.67
N LYS A 23 2.54 -16.48 -27.82
CA LYS A 23 3.40 -15.30 -27.88
C LYS A 23 2.51 -14.09 -27.64
N GLY A 24 1.68 -14.18 -26.59
CA GLY A 24 0.78 -13.15 -26.16
C GLY A 24 1.29 -12.69 -24.81
N TYR A 25 2.05 -11.60 -24.79
CA TYR A 25 1.80 -10.63 -23.73
C TYR A 25 0.28 -10.44 -23.75
N PHE A 26 -0.40 -10.77 -22.65
CA PHE A 26 -1.84 -10.60 -22.54
C PHE A 26 -2.17 -9.17 -22.97
N SER A 27 -2.67 -9.01 -24.20
CA SER A 27 -3.05 -7.70 -24.71
C SER A 27 -4.20 -7.23 -23.85
N THR A 28 -4.14 -6.00 -23.37
CA THR A 28 -5.25 -5.35 -22.66
C THR A 28 -6.53 -5.34 -23.49
N GLU A 29 -6.45 -5.60 -24.79
CA GLU A 29 -7.58 -5.71 -25.70
C GLU A 29 -8.38 -7.02 -25.51
N THR A 30 -7.70 -8.11 -25.12
CA THR A 30 -8.30 -9.43 -24.79
C THR A 30 -8.49 -9.64 -23.29
N ALA A 31 -8.01 -8.73 -22.45
CA ALA A 31 -8.17 -8.80 -21.01
C ALA A 31 -9.61 -8.47 -20.60
N ASP A 32 -10.12 -9.26 -19.66
CA ASP A 32 -11.41 -9.05 -18.98
C ASP A 32 -11.51 -7.64 -18.37
N GLU A 33 -12.73 -7.10 -18.27
CA GLU A 33 -13.00 -5.78 -17.67
C GLU A 33 -12.41 -5.65 -16.27
N PHE A 34 -12.48 -6.73 -15.48
CA PHE A 34 -11.85 -6.81 -14.16
C PHE A 34 -10.35 -6.55 -14.22
N LEU A 35 -9.63 -7.18 -15.14
CA LEU A 35 -8.18 -7.04 -15.27
C LEU A 35 -7.81 -5.65 -15.76
N LYS A 36 -8.59 -5.07 -16.68
CA LYS A 36 -8.39 -3.69 -17.15
C LYS A 36 -8.48 -2.70 -15.99
N GLU A 37 -9.50 -2.82 -15.14
CA GLU A 37 -9.62 -1.98 -13.94
C GLU A 37 -8.51 -2.23 -12.93
N ALA A 38 -8.14 -3.48 -12.67
CA ALA A 38 -7.02 -3.82 -11.80
C ALA A 38 -5.70 -3.20 -12.27
N TYR A 39 -5.42 -3.24 -13.59
CA TYR A 39 -4.23 -2.60 -14.16
C TYR A 39 -4.28 -1.07 -14.06
N ARG A 40 -5.45 -0.45 -14.26
CA ARG A 40 -5.63 0.99 -14.08
C ARG A 40 -5.31 1.40 -12.64
N ILE A 41 -5.90 0.71 -11.65
CA ILE A 41 -5.65 0.93 -10.23
C ILE A 41 -4.16 0.75 -9.91
N ASN A 42 -3.54 -0.35 -10.36
CA ASN A 42 -2.12 -0.59 -10.11
C ASN A 42 -1.22 0.50 -10.69
N THR A 43 -1.54 0.97 -11.90
CA THR A 43 -0.82 2.08 -12.54
C THR A 43 -0.94 3.34 -11.70
N HIS A 44 -2.15 3.66 -11.23
CA HIS A 44 -2.36 4.82 -10.36
C HIS A 44 -1.58 4.71 -9.03
N ILE A 45 -1.59 3.56 -8.35
CA ILE A 45 -0.81 3.37 -7.12
C ILE A 45 0.69 3.50 -7.39
N THR A 46 1.20 2.90 -8.47
CA THR A 46 2.63 2.97 -8.83
C THR A 46 3.04 4.41 -9.14
N THR A 47 2.22 5.14 -9.91
CA THR A 47 2.47 6.56 -10.21
C THR A 47 2.43 7.43 -8.96
N LEU A 48 1.51 7.14 -8.02
CA LEU A 48 1.41 7.82 -6.75
C LEU A 48 2.65 7.59 -5.88
N LEU A 49 3.13 6.34 -5.78
CA LEU A 49 4.36 6.00 -5.06
C LEU A 49 5.59 6.69 -5.65
N ALA A 50 5.73 6.66 -6.99
CA ALA A 50 6.81 7.36 -7.68
C ALA A 50 6.75 8.88 -7.43
N TYR A 51 5.55 9.45 -7.46
CA TYR A 51 5.31 10.85 -7.12
C TYR A 51 5.72 11.16 -5.68
N LEU A 52 5.24 10.39 -4.69
CA LEU A 52 5.56 10.53 -3.27
C LEU A 52 7.08 10.47 -3.01
N HIS A 53 7.77 9.53 -3.62
CA HIS A 53 9.23 9.42 -3.50
C HIS A 53 9.96 10.63 -4.08
N ARG A 54 9.48 11.16 -5.22
CA ARG A 54 10.04 12.34 -5.86
C ARG A 54 9.83 13.61 -5.03
N ILE A 55 8.66 13.78 -4.43
CA ILE A 55 8.36 14.99 -3.64
C ILE A 55 8.95 14.93 -2.23
N ARG A 56 9.25 13.74 -1.70
CA ARG A 56 9.79 13.56 -0.35
C ARG A 56 10.90 14.53 0.06
N PRO A 57 12.00 14.70 -0.71
CA PRO A 57 13.07 15.64 -0.31
C PRO A 57 12.58 17.09 -0.25
N ALA A 58 11.81 17.55 -1.23
CA ALA A 58 11.26 18.92 -1.27
C ALA A 58 10.16 19.15 -0.22
N TYR A 59 9.41 18.10 0.12
CA TYR A 59 8.35 18.13 1.12
C TYR A 59 8.91 18.17 2.55
N LEU A 60 10.02 17.46 2.81
CA LEU A 60 10.68 17.45 4.12
C LEU A 60 11.73 18.56 4.28
N SER A 61 12.16 19.20 3.18
CA SER A 61 13.04 20.36 3.24
C SER A 61 12.27 21.53 3.81
N ILE A 62 12.50 21.77 5.07
CA ILE A 62 11.96 22.92 5.76
C ILE A 62 12.83 24.13 5.38
N ASN A 63 12.23 25.17 4.81
CA ASN A 63 12.92 26.43 4.56
C ASN A 63 13.55 26.91 5.88
N ASN A 64 14.87 27.02 5.87
CA ASN A 64 15.66 27.63 6.93
C ASN A 64 15.61 29.16 6.73
N HIS A 65 14.41 29.74 6.76
CA HIS A 65 14.24 31.18 6.57
C HIS A 65 14.42 31.94 7.90
N HIS A 66 15.53 31.66 8.57
CA HIS A 66 16.16 32.59 9.49
C HIS A 66 17.66 32.51 9.23
N GLN A 67 18.04 32.83 7.98
CA GLN A 67 19.36 33.38 7.77
C GLN A 67 19.34 34.72 8.50
N THR A 68 19.77 34.65 9.76
CA THR A 68 19.98 35.79 10.62
C THR A 68 20.86 36.75 9.85
N HIS A 69 20.29 37.88 9.44
CA HIS A 69 21.01 38.93 8.71
C HIS A 69 21.97 39.70 9.63
N ASN A 70 22.55 39.03 10.62
CA ASN A 70 23.52 39.54 11.59
C ASN A 70 24.73 38.60 11.61
N LYS A 71 25.43 38.50 10.48
CA LYS A 71 26.84 38.08 10.49
C LYS A 71 27.69 39.35 10.53
N PRO A 72 28.38 39.66 11.65
CA PRO A 72 29.30 40.79 11.68
C PRO A 72 30.45 40.55 10.68
N PRO A 73 30.97 41.60 10.01
CA PRO A 73 32.09 41.45 9.08
C PRO A 73 33.33 41.03 9.87
N SER A 74 33.73 39.77 9.75
CA SER A 74 35.05 39.33 10.18
C SER A 74 36.06 39.74 9.10
N PRO A 75 37.15 40.45 9.44
CA PRO A 75 38.20 40.81 8.49
C PRO A 75 39.06 39.57 8.24
N SER A 76 39.04 39.04 7.03
CA SER A 76 40.04 38.06 6.59
C SER A 76 41.17 38.76 5.83
N PRO A 77 42.45 38.43 6.11
CA PRO A 77 43.59 38.96 5.39
C PRO A 77 43.92 38.14 4.14
N LEU A 78 44.32 38.88 3.09
CA LEU A 78 45.18 38.54 1.95
C LEU A 78 44.65 37.65 0.79
N PRO A 79 45.10 37.95 -0.45
CA PRO A 79 44.54 37.38 -1.68
C PRO A 79 45.33 36.15 -2.16
N HIS A 80 44.62 35.08 -2.52
CA HIS A 80 45.18 33.98 -3.33
C HIS A 80 44.50 33.95 -4.71
N PRO A 81 45.23 33.68 -5.81
CA PRO A 81 44.69 33.73 -7.16
C PRO A 81 43.98 32.41 -7.55
N GLN A 82 42.82 32.56 -8.21
CA GLN A 82 42.05 31.47 -8.81
C GLN A 82 42.67 30.98 -10.15
N PRO A 83 42.49 29.70 -10.53
CA PRO A 83 42.48 29.26 -11.92
C PRO A 83 41.05 29.25 -12.52
N PRO A 84 40.89 29.21 -13.86
CA PRO A 84 39.70 29.70 -14.55
C PRO A 84 38.55 28.70 -14.69
N ASN A 85 37.35 29.28 -14.75
CA ASN A 85 36.05 28.77 -15.18
C ASN A 85 36.06 27.53 -16.09
N ILE A 86 35.31 26.50 -15.65
CA ILE A 86 34.62 25.58 -16.56
C ILE A 86 33.13 25.72 -16.31
N SER A 87 32.47 26.38 -17.26
CA SER A 87 31.03 26.53 -17.36
C SER A 87 30.38 25.16 -17.58
N SER A 88 29.71 24.64 -16.55
CA SER A 88 28.79 23.50 -16.68
C SER A 88 27.34 23.97 -16.52
N PRO A 89 26.39 23.42 -17.29
CA PRO A 89 25.08 24.00 -17.50
C PRO A 89 24.22 23.91 -16.24
N SER A 90 23.50 24.99 -15.96
CA SER A 90 22.53 25.13 -14.88
C SER A 90 21.48 24.02 -14.94
N ILE A 91 21.63 23.03 -14.07
CA ILE A 91 20.55 22.14 -13.65
C ILE A 91 19.55 23.03 -12.88
N PRO A 92 18.26 23.08 -13.26
CA PRO A 92 17.29 23.86 -12.52
C PRO A 92 17.18 23.29 -11.11
N SER A 93 17.52 24.12 -10.13
CA SER A 93 17.34 23.83 -8.72
C SER A 93 15.88 23.43 -8.44
N PRO A 94 15.64 22.45 -7.55
CA PRO A 94 14.29 22.04 -7.21
C PRO A 94 13.55 23.26 -6.64
N LYS A 95 12.49 23.65 -7.34
CA LYS A 95 11.55 24.70 -6.93
C LYS A 95 11.15 24.44 -5.48
N GLU A 96 11.62 25.28 -4.56
CA GLU A 96 11.26 25.24 -3.14
C GLU A 96 9.74 25.39 -3.05
N LEU A 97 9.06 24.33 -2.60
CA LEU A 97 7.61 24.32 -2.44
C LEU A 97 7.28 25.16 -1.21
N LYS A 98 6.39 26.15 -1.37
CA LYS A 98 5.93 26.98 -0.26
C LYS A 98 5.19 26.10 0.73
N GLU A 99 5.21 26.44 2.02
CA GLU A 99 4.57 25.62 3.06
C GLU A 99 3.04 25.43 2.84
N THR A 100 2.41 26.35 2.10
CA THR A 100 1.02 26.23 1.60
C THR A 100 0.84 25.15 0.53
N ASP A 101 1.88 24.88 -0.26
CA ASP A 101 1.86 23.85 -1.29
C ASP A 101 1.92 22.45 -0.65
N GLN A 102 2.56 22.34 0.52
CA GLN A 102 2.64 21.08 1.28
C GLN A 102 1.26 20.60 1.77
N THR A 103 0.42 21.51 2.27
CA THR A 103 -0.95 21.14 2.72
C THR A 103 -1.86 20.79 1.55
N ALA A 104 -1.67 21.46 0.40
CA ALA A 104 -2.36 21.09 -0.85
C ALA A 104 -1.93 19.71 -1.35
N ILE A 105 -0.64 19.38 -1.22
CA ILE A 105 -0.11 18.04 -1.51
C ILE A 105 -0.72 17.00 -0.57
N ASP A 106 -0.78 17.26 0.74
CA ASP A 106 -1.37 16.33 1.71
C ASP A 106 -2.84 16.04 1.39
N THR A 107 -3.61 17.10 1.11
CA THR A 107 -5.05 17.00 0.81
C THR A 107 -5.29 16.25 -0.50
N SER A 108 -4.54 16.59 -1.56
CA SER A 108 -4.68 15.92 -2.86
C SER A 108 -4.23 14.46 -2.80
N THR A 109 -3.15 14.16 -2.08
CA THR A 109 -2.67 12.79 -1.92
C THR A 109 -3.66 11.97 -1.09
N SER A 110 -4.22 12.52 -0.01
CA SER A 110 -5.29 11.87 0.77
C SER A 110 -6.52 11.56 -0.09
N ALA A 111 -6.98 12.53 -0.89
CA ALA A 111 -8.10 12.33 -1.79
C ALA A 111 -7.85 11.20 -2.81
N LEU A 112 -6.64 11.13 -3.39
CA LEU A 112 -6.26 10.05 -4.30
C LEU A 112 -6.21 8.70 -3.59
N LEU A 113 -5.69 8.61 -2.37
CA LEU A 113 -5.71 7.37 -1.59
C LEU A 113 -7.14 6.90 -1.31
N HIS A 114 -8.04 7.81 -0.94
CA HIS A 114 -9.45 7.48 -0.74
C HIS A 114 -10.10 7.00 -2.04
N GLN A 115 -9.84 7.66 -3.16
CA GLN A 115 -10.34 7.25 -4.47
C GLN A 115 -9.81 5.86 -4.87
N LEU A 116 -8.56 5.54 -4.57
CA LEU A 116 -7.99 4.22 -4.84
C LEU A 116 -8.60 3.16 -3.92
N SER A 117 -8.81 3.48 -2.64
CA SER A 117 -9.50 2.60 -1.69
C SER A 117 -10.94 2.30 -2.11
N THR A 118 -11.69 3.31 -2.58
CA THR A 118 -13.05 3.11 -3.08
C THR A 118 -13.05 2.30 -4.37
N ALA A 119 -12.13 2.58 -5.31
CA ALA A 119 -11.98 1.81 -6.55
C ALA A 119 -11.67 0.32 -6.29
N ILE A 120 -10.78 0.02 -5.34
CA ILE A 120 -10.50 -1.36 -4.93
C ILE A 120 -11.71 -2.00 -4.26
N SER A 121 -12.45 -1.24 -3.44
CA SER A 121 -13.66 -1.74 -2.78
C SER A 121 -14.73 -2.08 -3.82
N THR A 122 -15.00 -1.19 -4.78
CA THR A 122 -15.94 -1.44 -5.87
C THR A 122 -15.53 -2.63 -6.73
N LEU A 123 -14.24 -2.77 -7.03
CA LEU A 123 -13.71 -3.92 -7.77
C LEU A 123 -13.92 -5.23 -6.98
N SER A 124 -13.68 -5.20 -5.67
CA SER A 124 -13.90 -6.38 -4.82
C SER A 124 -15.38 -6.74 -4.69
N SER A 125 -16.28 -5.76 -4.57
CA SER A 125 -17.72 -5.99 -4.52
C SER A 125 -18.27 -6.51 -5.86
N ALA A 126 -17.77 -5.99 -6.99
CA ALA A 126 -18.13 -6.51 -8.30
C ALA A 126 -17.70 -7.98 -8.47
N GLU A 127 -16.51 -8.32 -7.98
CA GLU A 127 -16.03 -9.71 -8.02
C GLU A 127 -16.83 -10.64 -7.11
N THR A 128 -17.22 -10.22 -5.90
CA THR A 128 -18.10 -11.04 -5.04
C THR A 128 -19.46 -11.28 -5.70
N LEU A 129 -20.04 -10.26 -6.34
CA LEU A 129 -21.31 -10.41 -7.08
C LEU A 129 -21.16 -11.37 -8.26
N ARG A 130 -20.04 -11.33 -8.98
CA ARG A 130 -19.74 -12.28 -10.05
C ARG A 130 -19.62 -13.71 -9.51
N GLN A 131 -18.95 -13.90 -8.38
CA GLN A 131 -18.84 -15.21 -7.73
C GLN A 131 -20.20 -15.77 -7.33
N ASP A 132 -21.04 -14.95 -6.70
CA ASP A 132 -22.39 -15.36 -6.27
C ASP A 132 -23.28 -15.70 -7.47
N THR A 133 -23.25 -14.88 -8.51
CA THR A 133 -24.04 -15.13 -9.74
C THR A 133 -23.57 -16.39 -10.45
N GLN A 134 -22.27 -16.61 -10.58
CA GLN A 134 -21.72 -17.83 -11.19
C GLN A 134 -22.07 -19.08 -10.38
N ALA A 135 -21.94 -19.03 -9.05
CA ALA A 135 -22.34 -20.12 -8.17
C ALA A 135 -23.83 -20.46 -8.32
N GLN A 136 -24.70 -19.44 -8.40
CA GLN A 136 -26.12 -19.64 -8.65
C GLN A 136 -26.43 -20.19 -10.05
N LEU A 137 -25.70 -19.76 -11.07
CA LEU A 137 -25.88 -20.24 -12.44
C LEU A 137 -25.45 -21.71 -12.57
N LEU A 138 -24.30 -22.07 -12.01
CA LEU A 138 -23.83 -23.47 -11.94
C LEU A 138 -24.82 -24.33 -11.17
N HIS A 139 -25.31 -23.84 -10.02
CA HIS A 139 -26.33 -24.54 -9.25
C HIS A 139 -27.59 -24.77 -10.10
N LYS A 140 -28.11 -23.76 -10.79
CA LYS A 140 -29.30 -23.90 -11.65
C LYS A 140 -29.08 -24.81 -12.86
N LYS A 141 -27.91 -24.78 -13.48
CA LYS A 141 -27.57 -25.58 -14.67
C LYS A 141 -27.51 -27.07 -14.34
N TYR A 142 -26.94 -27.42 -13.19
CA TYR A 142 -26.63 -28.81 -12.85
C TYR A 142 -27.56 -29.43 -11.80
N HIS A 143 -28.28 -28.64 -10.99
CA HIS A 143 -29.28 -29.16 -10.03
C HIS A 143 -30.70 -29.26 -10.61
N ARG A 144 -30.85 -29.17 -11.94
CA ARG A 144 -32.17 -29.32 -12.61
C ARG A 144 -32.66 -30.77 -12.65
N GLY A 145 -31.78 -31.76 -12.45
CA GLY A 145 -32.14 -33.15 -12.20
C GLY A 145 -32.22 -33.40 -10.69
N GLY A 146 -33.42 -33.68 -10.17
CA GLY A 146 -33.64 -33.84 -8.72
C GLY A 146 -32.81 -34.96 -8.09
N TYR A 147 -32.73 -34.97 -6.76
CA TYR A 147 -32.04 -35.98 -5.95
C TYR A 147 -32.30 -37.44 -6.40
N TRP A 148 -33.49 -37.71 -6.93
CA TRP A 148 -33.90 -39.01 -7.46
C TRP A 148 -33.11 -39.48 -8.71
N THR A 149 -32.70 -38.57 -9.60
CA THR A 149 -31.90 -38.94 -10.78
C THR A 149 -30.44 -39.22 -10.43
N ARG A 150 -29.90 -38.62 -9.37
CA ARG A 150 -28.57 -38.95 -8.84
C ARG A 150 -28.57 -40.29 -8.09
N TRP A 151 -29.60 -40.53 -7.28
CA TRP A 151 -29.76 -41.82 -6.59
C TRP A 151 -29.92 -42.99 -7.57
N ALA A 152 -30.70 -42.82 -8.65
CA ALA A 152 -30.90 -43.86 -9.66
C ALA A 152 -29.64 -44.18 -10.50
N ALA A 153 -28.61 -43.34 -10.47
CA ALA A 153 -27.34 -43.57 -11.15
C ALA A 153 -26.35 -44.42 -10.32
N GLY A 154 -26.74 -44.86 -9.11
CA GLY A 154 -25.88 -45.65 -8.22
C GLY A 154 -24.88 -44.80 -7.42
N ASP A 155 -25.24 -43.55 -7.13
CA ASP A 155 -24.41 -42.56 -6.45
C ASP A 155 -24.42 -42.78 -4.92
N ASP A 156 -23.23 -42.83 -4.31
CA ASP A 156 -23.07 -42.92 -2.85
C ASP A 156 -23.26 -41.52 -2.23
N PRO A 157 -24.25 -41.29 -1.35
CA PRO A 157 -24.52 -39.98 -0.76
C PRO A 157 -23.40 -39.45 0.15
N THR A 158 -22.38 -40.26 0.46
CA THR A 158 -21.24 -39.85 1.29
C THR A 158 -20.09 -39.22 0.51
N GLU A 159 -20.04 -39.36 -0.81
CA GLU A 159 -19.02 -38.74 -1.67
C GLU A 159 -19.56 -37.49 -2.38
N ASN A 160 -19.20 -36.30 -1.90
CA ASN A 160 -19.63 -35.00 -2.46
C ASN A 160 -19.26 -34.75 -3.95
N ASN A 161 -18.51 -35.64 -4.59
CA ASN A 161 -18.04 -35.52 -5.97
C ASN A 161 -18.42 -36.69 -6.89
N ALA A 162 -18.97 -37.77 -6.34
CA ALA A 162 -19.51 -38.85 -7.16
C ALA A 162 -20.79 -38.34 -7.86
N GLY A 163 -20.92 -38.61 -9.16
CA GLY A 163 -22.09 -38.20 -9.96
C GLY A 163 -22.05 -36.84 -10.67
N LYS A 164 -21.04 -35.98 -10.44
CA LYS A 164 -20.88 -34.74 -11.25
C LYS A 164 -20.46 -35.08 -12.68
N SER A 165 -21.11 -34.49 -13.68
CA SER A 165 -20.70 -34.64 -15.09
C SER A 165 -19.28 -34.10 -15.31
N ASP A 166 -18.54 -34.68 -16.26
CA ASP A 166 -17.17 -34.21 -16.55
C ASP A 166 -17.14 -32.74 -17.01
N GLU A 167 -18.19 -32.31 -17.72
CA GLU A 167 -18.37 -30.91 -18.13
C GLU A 167 -18.60 -29.98 -16.94
N GLN A 168 -19.37 -30.42 -15.92
CA GLN A 168 -19.60 -29.68 -14.68
C GLN A 168 -18.30 -29.48 -13.90
N ARG A 169 -17.50 -30.55 -13.74
CA ARG A 169 -16.22 -30.47 -13.01
C ARG A 169 -15.24 -29.53 -13.70
N ALA A 170 -15.18 -29.54 -15.03
CA ALA A 170 -14.32 -28.63 -15.77
C ALA A 170 -14.76 -27.15 -15.62
N GLN A 171 -16.06 -26.88 -15.64
CA GLN A 171 -16.60 -25.52 -15.45
C GLN A 171 -16.40 -25.03 -14.00
N GLU A 172 -16.70 -25.86 -13.00
CA GLU A 172 -16.44 -25.53 -11.59
C GLU A 172 -14.95 -25.24 -11.33
N ALA A 173 -14.05 -26.08 -11.85
CA ALA A 173 -12.60 -25.89 -11.66
C ALA A 173 -12.07 -24.63 -12.37
N ALA A 174 -12.58 -24.28 -13.56
CA ALA A 174 -12.19 -23.06 -14.25
C ALA A 174 -12.67 -21.80 -13.50
N GLU A 175 -13.86 -21.86 -12.92
CA GLU A 175 -14.43 -20.80 -12.09
C GLU A 175 -13.67 -20.63 -10.78
N GLU A 176 -13.33 -21.72 -10.09
CA GLU A 176 -12.49 -21.73 -8.89
C GLU A 176 -11.10 -21.14 -9.16
N ASN A 177 -10.45 -21.53 -10.25
CA ASN A 177 -9.16 -20.97 -10.65
C ASN A 177 -9.26 -19.45 -10.90
N THR A 178 -10.33 -19.02 -11.59
CA THR A 178 -10.55 -17.58 -11.82
C THR A 178 -10.78 -16.83 -10.52
N LYS A 179 -11.54 -17.40 -9.59
CA LYS A 179 -11.75 -16.85 -8.24
C LYS A 179 -10.43 -16.72 -7.47
N GLN A 180 -9.58 -17.75 -7.51
CA GLN A 180 -8.25 -17.72 -6.88
C GLN A 180 -7.38 -16.60 -7.45
N VAL A 181 -7.27 -16.51 -8.79
CA VAL A 181 -6.46 -15.48 -9.47
C VAL A 181 -6.97 -14.08 -9.14
N ARG A 182 -8.28 -13.83 -9.22
CA ARG A 182 -8.86 -12.51 -8.95
C ARG A 182 -8.79 -12.12 -7.48
N GLY A 183 -8.97 -13.08 -6.57
CA GLY A 183 -8.72 -12.89 -5.14
C GLY A 183 -7.29 -12.46 -4.86
N ALA A 184 -6.31 -13.14 -5.46
CA ALA A 184 -4.89 -12.80 -5.34
C ALA A 184 -4.58 -11.39 -5.88
N VAL A 185 -5.20 -10.99 -7.00
CA VAL A 185 -5.06 -9.64 -7.57
C VAL A 185 -5.61 -8.58 -6.62
N ILE A 186 -6.81 -8.77 -6.04
CA ILE A 186 -7.40 -7.83 -5.08
C ILE A 186 -6.51 -7.69 -3.85
N TRP A 187 -6.01 -8.81 -3.32
CA TRP A 187 -5.08 -8.81 -2.19
C TRP A 187 -3.81 -8.03 -2.51
N PHE A 188 -3.19 -8.29 -3.67
CA PHE A 188 -2.01 -7.56 -4.14
C PHE A 188 -2.25 -6.05 -4.23
N LEU A 189 -3.38 -5.61 -4.81
CA LEU A 189 -3.71 -4.19 -4.93
C LEU A 189 -3.88 -3.52 -3.56
N ARG A 190 -4.50 -4.19 -2.59
CA ARG A 190 -4.67 -3.66 -1.23
C ARG A 190 -3.35 -3.55 -0.49
N GLU A 191 -2.50 -4.57 -0.59
CA GLU A 191 -1.15 -4.54 0.00
C GLU A 191 -0.28 -3.44 -0.63
N HIS A 192 -0.39 -3.27 -1.95
CA HIS A 192 0.31 -2.21 -2.66
C HIS A 192 -0.18 -0.82 -2.25
N LEU A 193 -1.50 -0.63 -2.08
CA LEU A 193 -2.06 0.60 -1.55
C LEU A 193 -1.61 0.86 -0.10
N GLN A 194 -1.57 -0.16 0.76
CA GLN A 194 -1.06 -0.05 2.12
C GLN A 194 0.37 0.47 2.15
N THR A 195 1.23 -0.01 1.23
CA THR A 195 2.59 0.50 1.09
C THR A 195 2.61 2.00 0.76
N ALA A 196 1.75 2.46 -0.15
CA ALA A 196 1.64 3.89 -0.49
C ALA A 196 1.18 4.74 0.70
N VAL A 197 0.17 4.27 1.44
CA VAL A 197 -0.35 4.92 2.65
C VAL A 197 0.74 5.01 3.72
N ALA A 198 1.52 3.94 3.91
CA ALA A 198 2.61 3.91 4.89
C ALA A 198 3.72 4.94 4.56
N VAL A 199 4.07 5.09 3.28
CA VAL A 199 5.03 6.11 2.83
C VAL A 199 4.51 7.52 3.12
N GLN A 200 3.24 7.81 2.77
CA GLN A 200 2.65 9.13 3.03
C GLN A 200 2.58 9.43 4.53
N ARG A 201 2.10 8.48 5.34
CA ARG A 201 2.07 8.62 6.81
C ARG A 201 3.44 8.96 7.36
N GLY A 202 4.49 8.23 6.95
CA GLY A 202 5.85 8.48 7.42
C GLY A 202 6.41 9.85 7.01
N MET A 203 5.91 10.46 5.93
CA MET A 203 6.25 11.83 5.54
C MET A 203 5.52 12.86 6.41
N VAL A 204 4.21 12.69 6.59
CA VAL A 204 3.36 13.59 7.37
C VAL A 204 3.75 13.56 8.85
N GLU A 205 4.04 12.39 9.41
CA GLU A 205 4.50 12.23 10.79
C GLU A 205 5.79 13.00 11.06
N LYS A 206 6.79 12.86 10.18
CA LYS A 206 8.03 13.65 10.26
C LYS A 206 7.79 15.14 10.11
N ARG A 207 6.77 15.56 9.36
CA ARG A 207 6.40 16.99 9.27
C ARG A 207 5.78 17.46 10.58
N VAL A 208 4.81 16.74 11.12
CA VAL A 208 4.17 17.05 12.41
C VAL A 208 5.21 17.11 13.54
N GLU A 209 6.12 16.14 13.60
CA GLU A 209 7.19 16.09 14.58
C GLU A 209 8.07 17.35 14.49
N ARG A 210 8.56 17.69 13.30
CA ARG A 210 9.42 18.89 13.12
C ARG A 210 8.69 20.21 13.36
N VAL A 211 7.41 20.30 13.02
CA VAL A 211 6.61 21.52 13.30
C VAL A 211 6.41 21.65 14.82
N ARG A 212 6.09 20.56 15.52
CA ARG A 212 5.97 20.56 16.99
C ARG A 212 7.30 20.87 17.68
N GLU A 213 8.41 20.34 17.18
CA GLU A 213 9.75 20.68 17.70
C GLU A 213 10.08 22.16 17.52
N ARG A 214 9.69 22.76 16.39
CA ARG A 214 9.85 24.20 16.15
C ARG A 214 9.00 25.04 17.07
N GLU A 215 7.73 24.69 17.26
CA GLU A 215 6.86 25.35 18.24
C GLU A 215 7.55 25.37 19.62
N ARG A 216 8.02 24.20 20.08
CA ARG A 216 8.77 24.10 21.35
C ARG A 216 10.05 24.93 21.36
N SER A 217 10.78 24.99 20.24
CA SER A 217 12.04 25.72 20.14
C SER A 217 11.83 27.24 20.09
N VAL A 218 10.77 27.72 19.45
CA VAL A 218 10.41 29.14 19.43
C VAL A 218 9.89 29.59 20.79
N LEU A 219 9.09 28.75 21.45
CA LEU A 219 8.67 28.99 22.84
C LEU A 219 9.87 29.04 23.79
N TYR A 220 10.84 28.13 23.62
CA TYR A 220 12.06 28.15 24.41
C TYR A 220 12.92 29.39 24.13
N LEU A 221 13.05 29.78 22.86
CA LEU A 221 13.81 30.98 22.48
C LEU A 221 13.13 32.26 22.96
N SER A 222 11.81 32.37 22.88
CA SER A 222 11.06 33.53 23.39
C SER A 222 11.11 33.61 24.91
N GLN A 223 11.01 32.47 25.61
CA GLN A 223 11.21 32.38 27.05
C GLN A 223 12.65 32.76 27.45
N GLN A 224 13.65 32.34 26.67
CA GLN A 224 15.05 32.69 26.91
C GLN A 224 15.34 34.17 26.59
N ALA A 225 14.70 34.76 25.57
CA ALA A 225 14.79 36.17 25.24
C ALA A 225 14.17 37.04 26.37
N GLY A 226 13.03 36.62 26.93
CA GLY A 226 12.44 37.22 28.12
C GLY A 226 13.35 37.14 29.35
N ALA A 227 13.95 35.98 29.60
CA ALA A 227 14.89 35.80 30.71
C ALA A 227 16.20 36.61 30.56
N ARG A 228 16.67 36.83 29.32
CA ARG A 228 17.86 37.66 29.04
C ARG A 228 17.59 39.16 29.19
N ALA A 229 16.35 39.60 28.96
CA ALA A 229 15.91 40.97 29.20
C ALA A 229 15.83 41.28 30.71
N GLU A 230 15.39 40.33 31.53
CA GLU A 230 15.39 40.45 33.00
C GLU A 230 16.80 40.35 33.61
N GLY A 231 17.66 39.49 33.06
CA GLY A 231 19.04 39.27 33.55
C GLY A 231 20.01 40.46 33.38
N LYS A 232 19.61 41.53 32.68
CA LYS A 232 20.42 42.74 32.50
C LYS A 232 20.17 43.83 33.55
N ARG A 233 19.26 43.60 34.51
CA ARG A 233 18.97 44.52 35.65
C ARG A 233 19.61 44.12 36.97
N SER A 234 20.63 43.26 36.99
CA SER A 234 21.36 42.92 38.22
C SER A 234 22.87 42.83 38.00
N TRP A 235 23.48 43.98 37.74
CA TRP A 235 24.90 44.22 38.00
C TRP A 235 25.07 45.66 38.45
N ASP A 236 24.50 45.99 39.61
CA ASP A 236 25.13 46.95 40.53
C ASP A 236 24.47 46.81 41.90
N SER A 237 24.94 45.85 42.70
CA SER A 237 24.82 45.93 44.15
C SER A 237 25.84 45.00 44.80
N THR A 238 26.80 45.64 45.42
CA THR A 238 27.86 45.09 46.26
C THR A 238 27.31 44.13 47.31
N GLY A 239 27.86 42.91 47.34
CA GLY A 239 28.08 42.19 48.60
C GLY A 239 27.15 41.02 48.92
N THR A 240 27.83 39.88 49.11
CA THR A 240 27.46 38.75 49.99
C THR A 240 26.45 37.75 49.44
N GLY A 241 26.94 36.53 49.20
CA GLY A 241 26.16 35.43 48.66
C GLY A 241 25.12 34.89 49.62
N MET A 242 24.01 34.42 49.05
CA MET A 242 23.25 33.30 49.59
C MET A 242 22.52 32.57 48.45
N MET A 243 22.60 31.25 48.55
CA MET A 243 21.99 30.18 47.77
C MET A 243 20.62 30.51 47.14
N LEU A 244 20.50 30.42 45.81
CA LEU A 244 19.22 30.47 45.09
C LEU A 244 18.68 29.04 44.90
N ALA A 245 17.60 28.74 45.62
CA ALA A 245 16.72 27.61 45.36
C ALA A 245 15.96 27.79 44.02
N PRO A 246 15.47 26.72 43.39
CA PRO A 246 14.77 26.81 42.10
C PRO A 246 13.42 27.51 42.31
N ARG A 247 13.28 28.75 41.80
CA ARG A 247 11.96 29.41 41.71
C ARG A 247 11.22 28.84 40.53
N GLU A 248 10.07 28.24 40.82
CA GLU A 248 9.02 27.95 39.85
C GLU A 248 8.66 29.25 39.11
N THR A 249 8.80 29.24 37.79
CA THR A 249 8.42 30.35 36.90
C THR A 249 6.91 30.42 36.77
N GLN A 250 6.27 31.00 37.78
CA GLN A 250 4.91 31.53 37.67
C GLN A 250 5.02 32.88 36.97
N GLY A 251 4.40 33.03 35.79
CA GLY A 251 4.46 34.25 35.00
C GLY A 251 4.08 35.48 35.83
N GLN A 252 5.08 36.25 36.25
CA GLN A 252 4.86 37.50 36.93
C GLN A 252 4.29 38.49 35.91
N LYS A 253 3.02 38.85 36.08
CA LYS A 253 2.50 40.08 35.48
C LYS A 253 3.33 41.22 36.09
N LEU A 254 4.17 41.85 35.28
CA LEU A 254 4.89 43.08 35.63
C LEU A 254 3.87 44.09 36.19
N GLN A 255 4.23 44.76 37.27
CA GLN A 255 3.36 45.78 37.86
C GLN A 255 3.24 46.95 36.89
N GLN A 256 2.05 47.54 36.77
CA GLN A 256 1.76 48.62 35.81
C GLN A 256 2.72 49.80 35.94
N THR A 257 3.17 50.08 37.15
CA THR A 257 4.19 51.09 37.47
C THR A 257 5.59 50.76 36.94
N GLU A 258 5.94 49.49 36.81
CA GLU A 258 7.22 49.06 36.20
C GLU A 258 7.14 49.15 34.67
N LEU A 259 5.97 48.88 34.08
CA LEU A 259 5.74 49.06 32.64
C LEU A 259 5.88 50.54 32.24
N ASP A 260 5.26 51.44 32.99
CA ASP A 260 5.33 52.89 32.75
C ASP A 260 6.76 53.44 32.91
N ALA A 261 7.55 52.88 33.83
CA ALA A 261 8.95 53.25 34.02
C ALA A 261 9.86 52.76 32.87
N ILE A 262 9.56 51.60 32.29
CA ILE A 262 10.25 51.05 31.13
C ILE A 262 9.87 51.81 29.84
N GLU A 263 8.60 52.19 29.69
CA GLU A 263 8.13 53.05 28.58
C GLU A 263 8.77 54.43 28.62
N ALA A 264 9.13 54.96 29.81
CA ALA A 264 9.83 56.23 29.96
C ALA A 264 11.34 56.17 29.62
N GLU A 265 11.98 54.99 29.73
CA GLU A 265 13.40 54.77 29.37
C GLU A 265 13.61 54.40 27.91
N LEU A 266 12.56 53.94 27.21
CA LEU A 266 12.62 53.52 25.81
C LEU A 266 12.39 54.70 24.87
N THR A 267 13.24 54.81 23.84
CA THR A 267 12.97 55.76 22.77
C THR A 267 11.66 55.38 22.06
N PRO A 268 10.84 56.36 21.62
CA PRO A 268 9.55 56.09 20.97
C PRO A 268 9.68 55.17 19.74
N GLU A 269 10.84 55.20 19.06
CA GLU A 269 11.17 54.34 17.93
C GLU A 269 11.37 52.86 18.34
N GLN A 270 11.95 52.59 19.52
CA GLN A 270 12.10 51.24 20.06
C GLN A 270 10.76 50.64 20.50
N LEU A 271 9.85 51.45 21.04
CA LEU A 271 8.49 51.04 21.41
C LEU A 271 7.67 50.62 20.20
N GLN A 272 7.78 51.36 19.08
CA GLN A 272 7.16 50.97 17.82
C GLN A 272 7.74 49.65 17.29
N LEU A 273 9.06 49.47 17.36
CA LEU A 273 9.74 48.25 16.91
C LEU A 273 9.33 47.03 17.76
N PHE A 274 9.16 47.20 19.07
CA PHE A 274 8.62 46.15 19.95
C PHE A 274 7.16 45.83 19.64
N ALA A 275 6.32 46.84 19.38
CA ALA A 275 4.93 46.61 19.01
C ALA A 275 4.83 45.82 17.68
N GLU A 276 5.64 46.19 16.68
CA GLU A 276 5.74 45.49 15.40
C GLU A 276 6.28 44.05 15.56
N GLU A 277 7.29 43.84 16.41
CA GLU A 277 7.84 42.51 16.70
C GLU A 277 6.81 41.61 17.41
N ASN A 278 6.06 42.16 18.36
CA ASN A 278 5.03 41.42 19.09
C ASN A 278 3.88 41.02 18.17
N ASP A 279 3.42 41.94 17.31
CA ASP A 279 2.43 41.67 16.26
C ASP A 279 2.90 40.58 15.29
N HIS A 280 4.18 40.63 14.89
CA HIS A 280 4.78 39.61 14.03
C HIS A 280 4.84 38.24 14.73
N MET A 281 5.20 38.21 16.02
CA MET A 281 5.27 36.98 16.80
C MET A 281 3.88 36.35 16.99
N VAL A 282 2.85 37.15 17.28
CA VAL A 282 1.46 36.64 17.39
C VAL A 282 0.99 36.03 16.06
N LYS A 283 1.20 36.73 14.94
CA LYS A 283 0.86 36.20 13.61
C LYS A 283 1.62 34.90 13.31
N TYR A 284 2.89 34.82 13.69
CA TYR A 284 3.68 33.59 13.56
C TYR A 284 3.13 32.45 14.41
N TYR A 285 2.68 32.71 15.65
CA TYR A 285 2.06 31.68 16.48
C TYR A 285 0.72 31.21 15.93
N GLU A 286 -0.12 32.12 15.45
CA GLU A 286 -1.39 31.76 14.83
C GLU A 286 -1.19 30.89 13.57
N ASP A 287 -0.20 31.23 12.74
CA ASP A 287 0.16 30.48 11.54
C ASP A 287 0.73 29.09 11.89
N THR A 288 1.66 29.01 12.86
CA THR A 288 2.23 27.73 13.32
C THR A 288 1.17 26.82 13.94
N LEU A 289 0.28 27.34 14.78
CA LEU A 289 -0.83 26.56 15.35
C LEU A 289 -1.79 26.06 14.27
N SER A 290 -2.13 26.90 13.30
CA SER A 290 -2.99 26.52 12.18
C SER A 290 -2.35 25.39 11.35
N LYS A 291 -1.03 25.44 11.16
CA LYS A 291 -0.26 24.38 10.48
C LYS A 291 -0.25 23.07 11.26
N VAL A 292 -0.01 23.12 12.57
CA VAL A 292 -0.05 21.93 13.45
C VAL A 292 -1.43 21.28 13.38
N ARG A 293 -2.50 22.06 13.56
CA ARG A 293 -3.88 21.54 13.48
C ARG A 293 -4.20 20.89 12.14
N ASN A 294 -3.79 21.51 11.04
CA ASN A 294 -4.01 20.96 9.71
C ASN A 294 -3.20 19.67 9.47
N ALA A 295 -1.94 19.63 9.94
CA ALA A 295 -1.10 18.45 9.83
C ALA A 295 -1.61 17.29 10.72
N GLU A 296 -2.09 17.59 11.92
CA GLU A 296 -2.74 16.62 12.81
C GLU A 296 -4.03 16.07 12.19
N LYS A 297 -4.88 16.94 11.61
CA LYS A 297 -6.08 16.52 10.89
C LYS A 297 -5.75 15.55 9.76
N SER A 298 -4.77 15.89 8.91
CA SER A 298 -4.33 15.03 7.81
C SER A 298 -3.75 13.70 8.33
N LEU A 299 -2.96 13.75 9.40
CA LEU A 299 -2.41 12.54 10.03
C LEU A 299 -3.51 11.63 10.58
N LEU A 300 -4.56 12.18 11.21
CA LEU A 300 -5.71 11.42 11.69
C LEU A 300 -6.49 10.78 10.53
N GLU A 301 -6.73 11.51 9.46
CA GLU A 301 -7.41 11.01 8.25
C GLU A 301 -6.62 9.84 7.64
N ILE A 302 -5.32 10.02 7.42
CA ILE A 302 -4.44 8.96 6.88
C ILE A 302 -4.38 7.77 7.84
N SER A 303 -4.31 8.00 9.16
CA SER A 303 -4.30 6.94 10.16
C SER A 303 -5.61 6.15 10.16
N SER A 304 -6.75 6.83 9.99
CA SER A 304 -8.06 6.18 9.89
C SER A 304 -8.14 5.29 8.64
N LEU A 305 -7.69 5.80 7.49
CA LEU A 305 -7.62 5.05 6.24
C LEU A 305 -6.72 3.83 6.40
N GLN A 306 -5.53 4.00 6.99
CA GLN A 306 -4.60 2.90 7.24
C GLN A 306 -5.24 1.83 8.13
N GLN A 307 -5.93 2.23 9.21
CA GLN A 307 -6.58 1.29 10.11
C GLN A 307 -7.65 0.48 9.38
N THR A 308 -8.46 1.13 8.53
CA THR A 308 -9.46 0.45 7.70
C THR A 308 -8.80 -0.52 6.71
N LEU A 309 -7.71 -0.12 6.05
CA LEU A 309 -6.98 -1.01 5.12
C LEU A 309 -6.34 -2.21 5.83
N VAL A 310 -5.71 -2.01 6.98
CA VAL A 310 -5.11 -3.09 7.78
C VAL A 310 -6.19 -4.07 8.26
N ALA A 311 -7.34 -3.58 8.71
CA ALA A 311 -8.47 -4.43 9.06
C ALA A 311 -8.98 -5.21 7.83
N HIS A 312 -9.09 -4.57 6.67
CA HIS A 312 -9.44 -5.23 5.43
C HIS A 312 -8.42 -6.27 4.95
N LEU A 313 -7.13 -6.05 5.20
CA LEU A 313 -6.08 -7.02 4.86
C LEU A 313 -6.10 -8.21 5.82
N SER A 314 -6.27 -7.98 7.12
CA SER A 314 -6.37 -9.06 8.11
C SER A 314 -7.54 -10.01 7.85
N THR A 315 -8.71 -9.46 7.48
CA THR A 315 -9.89 -10.25 7.14
C THR A 315 -9.72 -10.99 5.81
N GLN A 316 -8.95 -10.44 4.86
CA GLN A 316 -8.67 -11.09 3.59
C GLN A 316 -7.51 -12.07 3.63
N GLU A 317 -6.54 -11.91 4.53
CA GLU A 317 -5.40 -12.83 4.67
C GLU A 317 -5.90 -14.24 4.96
N GLU A 318 -6.85 -14.40 5.88
CA GLU A 318 -7.47 -15.69 6.17
C GLU A 318 -8.14 -16.30 4.93
N TYR A 319 -8.91 -15.50 4.19
CA TYR A 319 -9.58 -15.95 2.96
C TYR A 319 -8.59 -16.32 1.85
N ILE A 320 -7.49 -15.59 1.71
CA ILE A 320 -6.44 -15.87 0.73
C ILE A 320 -5.64 -17.11 1.13
N ASN A 321 -5.35 -17.30 2.42
CA ASN A 321 -4.70 -18.51 2.92
C ASN A 321 -5.55 -19.75 2.63
N GLN A 322 -6.88 -19.64 2.78
CA GLN A 322 -7.81 -20.67 2.35
C GLN A 322 -7.73 -20.91 0.84
N LEU A 323 -7.80 -19.85 0.01
CA LEU A 323 -7.66 -19.99 -1.45
C LEU A 323 -6.33 -20.60 -1.90
N VAL A 324 -5.23 -20.29 -1.23
CA VAL A 324 -3.89 -20.87 -1.52
C VAL A 324 -3.86 -22.35 -1.14
N THR A 325 -4.44 -22.69 0.01
CA THR A 325 -4.58 -24.08 0.44
C THR A 325 -5.45 -24.86 -0.55
N ASP A 326 -6.58 -24.29 -0.96
CA ASP A 326 -7.47 -24.85 -1.98
C ASP A 326 -6.77 -24.99 -3.33
N ALA A 327 -5.98 -24.02 -3.77
CA ALA A 327 -5.19 -24.13 -4.99
C ALA A 327 -4.20 -25.30 -4.93
N SER A 328 -3.52 -25.48 -3.78
CA SER A 328 -2.58 -26.58 -3.58
C SER A 328 -3.28 -27.95 -3.57
N ASN A 329 -4.46 -28.01 -2.95
CA ASN A 329 -5.31 -29.20 -2.91
C ASN A 329 -5.89 -29.51 -4.29
N THR A 330 -6.36 -28.52 -5.02
CA THR A 330 -6.87 -28.67 -6.38
C THR A 330 -5.78 -29.13 -7.33
N GLN A 331 -4.56 -28.59 -7.24
CA GLN A 331 -3.44 -29.03 -8.07
C GLN A 331 -3.05 -30.49 -7.79
N THR A 332 -3.03 -30.89 -6.52
CA THR A 332 -2.73 -32.28 -6.13
C THR A 332 -3.85 -33.23 -6.53
N ASN A 333 -5.11 -32.85 -6.31
CA ASN A 333 -6.30 -33.64 -6.67
C ASN A 333 -6.45 -33.80 -8.20
N ILE A 334 -6.22 -32.76 -8.99
CA ILE A 334 -6.21 -32.86 -10.46
C ILE A 334 -5.04 -33.75 -10.92
N GLY A 335 -3.86 -33.62 -10.30
CA GLY A 335 -2.70 -34.45 -10.64
C GLY A 335 -2.95 -35.94 -10.36
N GLN A 336 -3.53 -36.26 -9.21
CA GLN A 336 -3.90 -37.63 -8.84
C GLN A 336 -5.06 -38.15 -9.71
N GLY A 337 -6.10 -37.34 -9.92
CA GLY A 337 -7.23 -37.67 -10.79
C GLY A 337 -6.80 -37.95 -12.23
N ASN A 338 -5.88 -37.17 -12.80
CA ASN A 338 -5.37 -37.41 -14.15
C ASN A 338 -4.53 -38.71 -14.23
N LYS A 339 -3.81 -39.04 -13.16
CA LYS A 339 -3.09 -40.32 -13.02
C LYS A 339 -4.05 -41.50 -12.92
N GLU A 340 -5.17 -41.33 -12.21
CA GLU A 340 -6.22 -42.33 -12.10
C GLU A 340 -7.00 -42.50 -13.39
N LEU A 341 -7.31 -41.41 -14.11
CA LEU A 341 -7.92 -41.47 -15.45
C LEU A 341 -7.01 -42.20 -16.44
N LYS A 342 -5.69 -41.95 -16.39
CA LYS A 342 -4.72 -42.70 -17.18
C LYS A 342 -4.67 -44.19 -16.79
N ARG A 343 -4.69 -44.50 -15.50
CA ARG A 343 -4.76 -45.89 -15.02
C ARG A 343 -6.08 -46.57 -15.39
N ALA A 344 -7.19 -45.83 -15.40
CA ALA A 344 -8.51 -46.32 -15.78
C ALA A 344 -8.60 -46.56 -17.28
N SER A 345 -7.97 -45.72 -18.12
CA SER A 345 -7.91 -45.95 -19.57
C SER A 345 -6.97 -47.08 -19.96
N GLU A 346 -5.91 -47.33 -19.17
CA GLU A 346 -5.00 -48.47 -19.35
C GLU A 346 -5.62 -49.81 -18.88
N ARG A 347 -6.57 -49.79 -17.95
CA ARG A 347 -7.32 -50.99 -17.54
C ARG A 347 -8.27 -51.39 -18.67
N ARG A 348 -7.94 -52.46 -19.40
CA ARG A 348 -8.88 -53.14 -20.30
C ARG A 348 -10.17 -53.45 -19.54
N SER A 349 -11.31 -53.08 -20.13
CA SER A 349 -12.62 -53.19 -19.50
C SER A 349 -12.83 -54.59 -18.91
N THR A 350 -13.01 -54.65 -17.59
CA THR A 350 -13.34 -55.90 -16.88
C THR A 350 -14.60 -56.53 -17.45
N ALA A 351 -15.54 -55.71 -17.94
CA ALA A 351 -16.74 -56.18 -18.64
C ALA A 351 -16.40 -56.86 -19.98
N GLN A 352 -15.42 -56.36 -20.74
CA GLN A 352 -14.94 -57.05 -21.95
C GLN A 352 -14.25 -58.37 -21.59
N ALA A 353 -13.47 -58.42 -20.51
CA ALA A 353 -12.83 -59.66 -20.07
C ALA A 353 -13.86 -60.74 -19.67
N VAL A 354 -14.92 -60.37 -18.94
CA VAL A 354 -15.99 -61.30 -18.55
C VAL A 354 -16.82 -61.72 -19.76
N PHE A 355 -17.13 -60.82 -20.70
CA PHE A 355 -17.84 -61.16 -21.94
C PHE A 355 -17.06 -62.15 -22.81
N TRP A 356 -15.77 -61.91 -23.03
CA TRP A 356 -14.94 -62.86 -23.80
C TRP A 356 -14.71 -64.17 -23.04
N GLY A 357 -14.66 -64.13 -21.70
CA GLY A 357 -14.62 -65.32 -20.86
C GLY A 357 -15.87 -66.18 -20.99
N THR A 358 -17.08 -65.58 -20.98
CA THR A 358 -18.33 -66.32 -21.13
C THR A 358 -18.52 -66.85 -22.55
N VAL A 359 -18.15 -66.08 -23.58
CA VAL A 359 -18.16 -66.55 -24.98
C VAL A 359 -17.17 -67.71 -25.17
N GLY A 360 -15.98 -67.63 -24.58
CA GLY A 360 -14.99 -68.72 -24.60
C GLY A 360 -15.48 -69.98 -23.90
N LEU A 361 -16.14 -69.84 -22.74
CA LEU A 361 -16.70 -70.97 -22.01
C LEU A 361 -17.88 -71.62 -22.77
N CYS A 362 -18.79 -70.82 -23.33
CA CYS A 362 -19.91 -71.34 -24.14
C CYS A 362 -19.41 -72.06 -25.39
N THR A 363 -18.43 -71.50 -26.10
CA THR A 363 -17.85 -72.15 -27.29
C THR A 363 -17.12 -73.44 -26.92
N TRP A 364 -16.41 -73.47 -25.80
CA TRP A 364 -15.80 -74.69 -25.29
C TRP A 364 -16.82 -75.80 -24.99
N LEU A 365 -17.93 -75.46 -24.33
CA LEU A 365 -18.99 -76.42 -24.01
C LEU A 365 -19.62 -77.02 -25.28
N VAL A 366 -19.89 -76.19 -26.30
CA VAL A 366 -20.46 -76.66 -27.57
C VAL A 366 -19.48 -77.59 -28.30
N VAL A 367 -18.18 -77.29 -28.31
CA VAL A 367 -17.17 -78.16 -28.94
C VAL A 367 -17.02 -79.47 -28.17
N TRP A 368 -17.06 -79.42 -26.83
CA TRP A 368 -16.98 -80.61 -25.99
C TRP A 368 -18.14 -81.57 -26.26
N ASP A 369 -19.37 -81.05 -26.32
CA ASP A 369 -20.60 -81.80 -26.63
C ASP A 369 -20.62 -82.38 -28.08
N LEU A 370 -19.81 -81.82 -28.98
CA LEU A 370 -19.70 -82.29 -30.37
C LEU A 370 -18.67 -83.41 -30.54
N VAL A 371 -17.70 -83.50 -29.63
CA VAL A 371 -16.56 -84.44 -29.72
C VAL A 371 -16.74 -85.66 -28.83
N PHE A 372 -17.43 -85.52 -27.69
CA PHE A 372 -17.77 -86.58 -26.74
C PHE A 372 -19.29 -86.73 -26.65
#